data_AF-W1YIA0-F1
#
_entry.id   AF-W1YIA0-F1
#
_cell.length_a   1.000
_cell.length_b   1.000
_cell.length_c   1.000
_cell.angle_alpha   90.00
_cell.angle_beta   90.00
_cell.angle_gamma   90.00
#
_symmetry.space_group_name_H-M   'P 1'
#
loop_
_entity.id
_entity.type
_entity.pdbx_description
1 polymer ?
#
loop_
_entity_poly.entity_id
_entity_poly.type
_entity_poly.pdbx_seq_one_letter_code
_entity_poly.pdbx_strand_id
1 'polypeptide(L)' 'MNKNYHLQLTLVNGNTVSMLDWFKQQKIKTDLVSLQENEDHEVVAIDIQLHATTSIEDLLRLLKGMAGVKGVSIS' A
#
# COMPACT_ATOMS: atom_id res chain seq x y z
N MET A 1 19.51 -6.85 -4.27
CA MET A 1 19.09 -6.82 -2.84
C MET A 1 17.65 -6.38 -2.77
N ASN A 2 16.84 -7.01 -1.93
CA ASN A 2 15.47 -6.55 -1.69
C ASN A 2 15.51 -5.25 -0.87
N LYS A 3 14.54 -4.37 -1.10
CA LYS A 3 14.42 -3.09 -0.41
C LYS A 3 13.14 -3.06 0.40
N ASN A 4 13.21 -2.58 1.63
CA ASN A 4 12.04 -2.47 2.50
C ASN A 4 11.59 -1.00 2.54
N TYR A 5 10.28 -0.78 2.54
CA TYR A 5 9.68 0.54 2.60
C TYR A 5 8.50 0.53 3.57
N HIS A 6 8.35 1.60 4.34
CA HIS A 6 7.15 1.85 5.12
C HIS A 6 6.21 2.74 4.29
N LEU A 7 5.01 2.23 4.00
CA LEU A 7 4.00 2.95 3.23
C LEU A 7 2.81 3.31 4.09
N GLN A 8 2.31 4.52 3.90
CA GLN A 8 1.01 4.95 4.39
C GLN A 8 0.06 5.12 3.21
N LEU A 9 -1.07 4.42 3.25
CA LEU A 9 -2.13 4.45 2.26
C LEU A 9 -3.36 5.10 2.88
N THR A 10 -4.00 6.00 2.14
CA THR A 10 -5.34 6.51 2.47
C THR A 10 -6.31 5.88 1.49
N LEU A 11 -7.25 5.08 1.98
CA LEU A 11 -8.19 4.30 1.19
C LEU A 11 -9.63 4.76 1.45
N VAL A 12 -10.52 4.56 0.49
CA VAL A 12 -11.97 4.59 0.75
C VAL A 12 -12.30 3.41 1.67
N ASN A 13 -13.19 3.60 2.64
CA ASN A 13 -13.60 2.54 3.59
C ASN A 13 -13.98 1.24 2.87
N GLY A 14 -13.58 0.10 3.44
CA GLY A 14 -13.78 -1.25 2.90
C GLY A 14 -12.75 -1.70 1.87
N ASN A 15 -11.71 -0.92 1.57
CA ASN A 15 -10.71 -1.30 0.56
C ASN A 15 -9.41 -1.90 1.12
N THR A 16 -9.22 -1.89 2.45
CA THR A 16 -8.01 -2.46 3.06
C THR A 16 -7.73 -3.92 2.64
N VAL A 17 -8.74 -4.80 2.70
CA VAL A 17 -8.57 -6.22 2.33
C VAL A 17 -8.20 -6.38 0.86
N SER A 18 -8.93 -5.70 -0.04
CA SER A 18 -8.67 -5.71 -1.49
C SER A 18 -7.25 -5.22 -1.82
N MET A 19 -6.76 -4.22 -1.08
CA MET A 19 -5.42 -3.69 -1.25
C MET A 19 -4.34 -4.69 -0.83
N LEU A 20 -4.51 -5.33 0.33
CA LEU A 20 -3.58 -6.37 0.81
C LEU A 20 -3.55 -7.59 -0.14
N ASP A 21 -4.72 -7.99 -0.64
CA ASP A 21 -4.81 -9.06 -1.64
C ASP A 21 -4.12 -8.67 -2.95
N TRP A 22 -4.24 -7.43 -3.40
CA TRP A 22 -3.52 -6.94 -4.57
C TRP A 22 -2.01 -7.02 -4.41
N PHE A 23 -1.45 -6.58 -3.26
CA PHE A 23 -0.01 -6.71 -2.99
C PHE A 23 0.46 -8.16 -3.05
N LYS A 24 -0.32 -9.07 -2.46
CA LYS A 24 -0.04 -10.51 -2.52
C LYS A 24 -0.05 -11.05 -3.95
N GLN A 25 -1.00 -10.61 -4.80
CA GLN A 25 -1.04 -10.97 -6.22
C GLN A 25 0.18 -10.45 -7.00
N GLN A 26 0.69 -9.27 -6.64
CA GLN A 26 1.93 -8.72 -7.20
C GLN A 26 3.20 -9.39 -6.66
N LYS A 27 3.07 -10.38 -5.78
CA LYS A 27 4.19 -11.05 -5.08
C LYS A 27 5.05 -10.06 -4.28
N ILE A 28 4.46 -8.95 -3.85
CA ILE A 28 5.08 -8.01 -2.93
C ILE A 28 4.78 -8.52 -1.54
N LYS A 29 5.82 -8.80 -0.74
CA LYS A 29 5.61 -9.14 0.67
C LYS A 29 5.17 -7.89 1.40
N THR A 30 4.12 -8.01 2.18
CA THR A 30 3.57 -6.91 2.96
C THR A 30 3.22 -7.38 4.36
N ASP A 31 3.45 -6.51 5.33
CA ASP A 31 3.06 -6.67 6.72
C ASP A 31 2.20 -5.47 7.13
N LEU A 32 0.99 -5.73 7.61
CA LEU A 32 0.11 -4.68 8.10
C LEU A 32 0.63 -4.17 9.45
N VAL A 33 0.99 -2.90 9.50
CA VAL A 33 1.52 -2.25 10.71
C VAL A 33 0.39 -1.60 11.52
N SER A 34 -0.50 -0.88 10.84
CA SER A 34 -1.67 -0.30 11.49
C SER A 34 -2.82 -0.07 10.51
N LEU A 35 -4.03 -0.07 11.04
CA LEU A 35 -5.25 0.31 10.35
C LEU A 35 -6.01 1.29 11.25
N GLN A 36 -6.37 2.45 10.70
CA GLN A 36 -7.20 3.44 11.36
C GLN A 36 -8.39 3.75 10.47
N GLU A 37 -9.58 3.40 10.94
CA GLU A 37 -10.83 3.70 10.26
C GLU A 37 -11.32 5.09 10.69
N ASN A 38 -11.62 5.95 9.71
CA ASN A 38 -12.28 7.24 9.91
C ASN A 38 -13.64 7.22 9.20
N GLU A 39 -14.49 8.22 9.47
CA GLU A 39 -15.85 8.29 8.92
C GLU A 39 -15.89 8.16 7.38
N ASP A 40 -14.90 8.74 6.68
CA ASP A 40 -14.86 8.76 5.21
C ASP A 40 -13.74 7.92 4.57
N HIS A 41 -12.77 7.45 5.35
CA HIS A 41 -11.57 6.80 4.82
C HIS A 41 -10.80 5.96 5.85
N GLU A 42 -10.07 4.98 5.33
CA GLU A 42 -9.13 4.17 6.07
C GLU A 42 -7.73 4.72 5.87
N VAL A 43 -6.95 4.85 6.94
CA VAL A 43 -5.51 5.06 6.87
C VAL A 43 -4.82 3.75 7.24
N VAL A 44 -4.05 3.21 6.31
CA VAL A 44 -3.39 1.91 6.43
C VAL A 44 -1.88 2.13 6.35
N ALA A 45 -1.16 1.72 7.39
CA ALA A 45 0.29 1.66 7.36
C ALA A 45 0.75 0.23 7.11
N ILE A 46 1.60 0.03 6.11
CA ILE A 46 2.12 -1.29 5.74
C ILE A 46 3.63 -1.21 5.53
N ASP A 47 4.34 -2.23 5.99
CA ASP A 47 5.70 -2.48 5.57
C ASP A 47 5.66 -3.33 4.31
N ILE A 48 6.43 -2.95 3.30
CA ILE A 48 6.55 -3.70 2.05
C ILE A 48 8.00 -4.06 1.78
N GLN A 49 8.21 -5.23 1.16
CA GLN A 49 9.51 -5.63 0.63
C GLN A 49 9.44 -5.76 -0.89
N LEU A 50 10.18 -4.90 -1.57
CA LEU A 50 10.30 -4.88 -3.03
C LEU A 50 11.53 -5.65 -3.51
N HIS A 51 11.34 -6.34 -4.64
CA HIS A 51 12.42 -6.96 -5.38
C HIS A 51 13.32 -5.90 -6.02
N ALA A 52 14.59 -6.25 -6.26
CA ALA A 52 15.61 -5.32 -6.75
C ALA A 52 15.27 -4.63 -8.09
N THR A 53 14.39 -5.22 -8.88
CA THR A 53 13.95 -4.73 -10.20
C THR A 53 12.70 -3.87 -10.16
N THR A 54 12.05 -3.75 -9.01
CA THR A 54 10.81 -2.96 -8.86
C THR A 54 11.15 -1.56 -8.33
N SER A 55 10.80 -0.53 -9.09
CA SER A 55 10.94 0.85 -8.64
C SER A 55 9.84 1.21 -7.65
N ILE A 56 10.22 1.77 -6.51
CA ILE A 56 9.25 2.30 -5.54
C ILE A 56 8.43 3.45 -6.15
N GLU A 57 9.04 4.27 -7.01
CA GLU A 57 8.35 5.40 -7.66
C GLU A 57 7.24 4.93 -8.60
N ASP A 58 7.52 3.88 -9.38
CA ASP A 58 6.53 3.27 -10.27
C ASP A 58 5.38 2.64 -9.47
N LEU A 59 5.71 1.97 -8.36
CA LEU A 59 4.71 1.42 -7.45
C LEU A 59 3.82 2.51 -6.86
N LEU A 60 4.41 3.59 -6.34
CA LEU A 60 3.64 4.72 -5.79
C LEU A 60 2.73 5.34 -6.86
N ARG A 61 3.23 5.50 -8.09
CA ARG A 61 2.44 6.04 -9.20
C ARG A 61 1.26 5.11 -9.53
N LEU A 62 1.49 3.81 -9.53
CA LEU A 62 0.45 2.82 -9.78
C LEU A 62 -0.62 2.83 -8.67
N LEU A 63 -0.21 2.83 -7.40
CA LEU A 63 -1.10 2.88 -6.25
C LEU A 63 -2.00 4.14 -6.27
N LYS A 64 -1.45 5.32 -6.62
CA LYS A 64 -2.24 6.55 -6.79
C LYS A 64 -3.34 6.46 -7.85
N GLY A 65 -3.19 5.57 -8.83
CA GLY A 65 -4.17 5.36 -9.89
C GLY A 65 -5.20 4.27 -9.59
N MET A 66 -5.06 3.55 -8.46
CA MET A 66 -5.98 2.45 -8.13
C MET A 66 -7.30 2.98 -7.60
N ALA A 67 -8.38 2.35 -8.04
CA ALA A 67 -9.72 2.62 -7.49
C ALA A 67 -9.71 2.36 -5.97
N GLY A 68 -10.31 3.27 -5.21
CA GLY A 68 -10.33 3.18 -3.75
C GLY A 68 -9.10 3.74 -3.05
N VAL A 69 -8.05 4.16 -3.76
CA VAL A 69 -6.90 4.87 -3.16
C VAL A 69 -7.11 6.38 -3.25
N LYS A 70 -7.16 7.05 -2.10
CA LYS A 70 -7.21 8.52 -1.98
C LYS A 70 -5.81 9.14 -1.87
N GLY A 71 -4.84 8.41 -1.34
CA GLY A 71 -3.48 8.89 -1.14
C GLY A 71 -2.48 7.78 -0.85
N VAL A 72 -1.21 8.03 -1.15
CA VAL A 72 -0.09 7.17 -0.79
C VAL A 72 1.16 8.00 -0.55
N SER A 73 1.89 7.67 0.51
CA SER A 73 3.17 8.27 0.88
C SER A 73 4.12 7.23 1.46
N ILE A 74 5.42 7.46 1.30
CA ILE A 74 6.45 6.78 2.08
C ILE A 74 6.60 7.55 3.39
N SER A 75 6.73 6.84 4.51
CA SER A 75 7.03 7.41 5.83
C SER A 75 8.42 7.01 6.33
#